data_AF-A0A0X3PQF2-F1
#
_entry.id   AF-A0A0X3PQF2-F1
#
_cell.length_a   1.000
_cell.length_b   1.000
_cell.length_c   1.000
_cell.angle_alpha   90.00
_cell.angle_beta   90.00
_cell.angle_gamma   90.00
#
_symmetry.space_group_name_H-M   'P 1'
#
loop_
_entity.id
_entity.type
_entity.pdbx_description
1 polymer ?
#
loop_
_entity_poly.entity_id
_entity_poly.type
_entity_poly.pdbx_seq_one_letter_code
_entity_poly.pdbx_strand_id
1 'polypeptide(L)'
;VDYTWYFQGRVFSRGERLSIRELNDYTMGDYTCQARFRSAGGSTVEAKATISLWHSSPLSVVRTEPDRTRVNIVWRTERMEYNQPFYADCNVSPPPPTPVQYTWYIRGRAYSNGERLMIPKLTEHTAGNYTCQAKFVSTTGSPIEVQESLLVHYSQPVSADIQSG
;
A
#
# COMPACT_ATOMS: atom_id res chain seq x y z
N VAL A 1 5.79 -27.50 20.62
CA VAL A 1 6.94 -26.65 20.23
C VAL A 1 7.13 -25.65 21.33
N ASP A 2 8.36 -25.48 21.82
CA ASP A 2 8.72 -24.47 22.81
C ASP A 2 9.30 -23.25 22.09
N TYR A 3 8.84 -22.05 22.42
CA TYR A 3 9.30 -20.80 21.81
C TYR A 3 9.93 -19.91 22.87
N THR A 4 11.16 -19.50 22.63
CA THR A 4 11.88 -18.55 23.49
C THR A 4 12.41 -17.40 22.63
N TRP A 5 12.11 -16.17 23.04
CA TRP A 5 12.60 -14.95 22.41
C TRP A 5 13.83 -14.43 23.14
N TYR A 6 14.83 -14.02 22.37
CA TYR A 6 16.07 -13.45 22.86
C TYR A 6 16.23 -12.02 22.35
N PHE A 7 16.71 -11.13 23.23
CA PHE A 7 17.11 -9.77 22.89
C PHE A 7 18.49 -9.51 23.49
N GLN A 8 19.44 -9.03 22.67
CA GLN A 8 20.84 -8.82 23.08
C GLN A 8 21.46 -10.07 23.75
N GLY A 9 21.11 -11.25 23.23
CA GLY A 9 21.59 -12.55 23.75
C GLY A 9 20.94 -13.04 25.05
N ARG A 10 19.99 -12.29 25.63
CA ARG A 10 19.27 -12.67 26.87
C ARG A 10 17.84 -13.09 26.57
N VAL A 11 17.29 -14.00 27.38
CA VAL A 11 15.86 -14.37 27.29
C VAL A 11 15.01 -13.14 27.59
N PHE A 12 14.21 -12.75 26.60
CA PHE A 12 13.32 -11.60 26.67
C PHE A 12 11.89 -12.01 27.03
N SER A 13 11.35 -13.03 26.34
CA SER A 13 10.02 -13.57 26.63
C SER A 13 9.90 -15.02 26.18
N ARG A 14 8.83 -15.69 26.62
CA ARG A 14 8.47 -17.05 26.20
C ARG A 14 7.09 -17.07 25.55
N GLY A 15 6.91 -17.99 24.61
CA GLY A 15 5.67 -18.13 23.85
C GLY A 15 5.83 -17.72 22.39
N GLU A 16 4.84 -18.07 21.59
CA GLU A 16 4.85 -17.87 20.14
C GLU A 16 4.94 -16.39 19.75
N ARG A 17 4.30 -15.51 20.53
CA ARG A 17 4.23 -14.08 20.25
C ARG A 17 5.26 -13.29 21.05
N LEU A 18 6.05 -12.46 20.36
CA LEU A 18 6.85 -11.43 21.01
C LEU A 18 5.94 -10.34 21.56
N SER A 19 6.05 -10.04 22.85
CA SER A 19 5.32 -8.96 23.51
C SER A 19 6.31 -7.99 24.13
N ILE A 20 6.36 -6.77 23.59
CA ILE A 20 7.19 -5.69 24.08
C ILE A 20 6.24 -4.68 24.70
N ARG A 21 6.43 -4.36 25.99
CA ARG A 21 5.53 -3.47 26.74
C ARG A 21 5.54 -2.04 26.21
N GLU A 22 6.70 -1.57 25.79
CA GLU A 22 6.92 -0.21 25.28
C GLU A 22 8.07 -0.22 24.29
N LEU A 23 7.91 0.48 23.17
CA LEU A 23 8.97 0.65 22.18
C LEU A 23 9.72 1.96 22.46
N ASN A 24 11.00 1.84 22.80
CA ASN A 24 11.94 2.93 23.01
C ASN A 24 13.36 2.54 22.53
N ASP A 25 14.31 3.48 22.61
CA ASP A 25 15.70 3.30 22.17
C ASP A 25 16.41 2.08 22.80
N TYR A 26 15.96 1.63 23.98
CA TYR A 26 16.53 0.49 24.70
C TYR A 26 15.89 -0.85 24.32
N THR A 27 14.71 -0.83 23.70
CA THR A 27 14.02 -2.03 23.19
C THR A 27 14.18 -2.17 21.68
N MET A 28 15.03 -1.35 21.07
CA MET A 28 15.36 -1.43 19.65
C MET A 28 16.55 -2.38 19.43
N GLY A 29 16.46 -3.16 18.36
CA GLY A 29 17.50 -4.09 17.94
C GLY A 29 16.93 -5.44 17.52
N ASP A 30 17.80 -6.43 17.51
CA ASP A 30 17.49 -7.75 16.97
C ASP A 30 16.88 -8.66 18.05
N TYR A 31 15.72 -9.21 17.72
CA TYR A 31 15.01 -10.21 18.49
C TYR A 31 15.05 -11.54 17.78
N THR A 32 15.65 -12.54 18.43
CA THR A 32 15.74 -13.90 17.87
C THR A 32 14.73 -14.80 18.56
N CYS A 33 13.79 -15.36 17.80
CA CYS A 33 12.94 -16.46 18.23
C CYS A 33 13.69 -17.78 18.04
N GLN A 34 13.71 -18.60 19.07
CA GLN A 34 14.18 -19.98 19.04
C GLN A 34 12.99 -20.91 19.27
N ALA A 35 12.67 -21.72 18.27
CA ALA A 35 11.63 -22.75 18.32
C ALA A 35 12.27 -24.12 18.51
N ARG A 36 11.85 -24.86 19.54
CA ARG A 36 12.37 -26.19 19.88
C ARG A 36 11.24 -27.21 19.84
N PHE A 37 11.37 -28.24 19.01
CA PHE A 37 10.35 -29.28 18.88
C PHE A 37 10.97 -30.67 18.77
N ARG A 38 10.21 -31.69 19.16
CA ARG A 38 10.63 -33.09 18.98
C ARG A 38 10.16 -33.55 17.62
N SER A 39 11.09 -34.04 16.81
CA SER A 39 10.75 -34.70 15.55
C SER A 39 10.11 -36.07 15.82
N ALA A 40 9.48 -36.65 14.79
CA ALA A 40 8.86 -37.97 14.88
C ALA A 40 9.87 -39.08 15.28
N GLY A 41 11.17 -38.88 15.03
CA GLY A 41 12.25 -39.78 15.43
C GLY A 41 12.76 -39.59 16.87
N GLY A 42 12.11 -38.74 17.68
CA GLY A 42 12.51 -38.48 19.08
C GLY A 42 13.64 -37.46 19.27
N SER A 43 14.34 -37.09 18.19
CA SER A 43 15.38 -36.05 18.22
C SER A 43 14.77 -34.66 18.42
N THR A 44 15.46 -33.82 19.19
CA THR A 44 15.05 -32.43 19.38
C THR A 44 15.64 -31.56 18.28
N VAL A 45 14.77 -30.89 17.52
CA VAL A 45 15.13 -29.95 16.46
C VAL A 45 14.98 -28.53 16.99
N GLU A 46 15.93 -27.67 16.62
CA GLU A 46 15.95 -26.26 16.97
C GLU A 46 15.98 -25.41 15.68
N ALA A 47 15.07 -24.45 15.59
CA ALA A 47 15.01 -23.48 14.51
C ALA A 47 15.09 -22.06 15.09
N LYS A 48 15.83 -21.17 14.43
CA LYS A 48 15.97 -19.77 14.83
C LYS A 48 15.52 -18.84 13.71
N ALA A 49 14.81 -17.79 14.09
CA ALA A 49 14.44 -16.69 13.20
C ALA A 49 14.69 -15.37 13.92
N THR A 50 15.25 -14.39 13.22
CA THR A 50 15.54 -13.07 13.79
C THR A 50 14.67 -12.02 13.13
N ILE A 51 14.08 -11.15 13.93
CA ILE A 51 13.43 -9.93 13.48
C ILE A 51 14.21 -8.75 14.06
N SER A 52 14.30 -7.68 13.29
CA SER A 52 15.02 -6.47 13.69
C SER A 52 14.03 -5.36 13.90
N LEU A 53 14.04 -4.75 15.09
CA LEU A 53 13.18 -3.62 15.43
C LEU A 53 14.02 -2.35 15.46
N TRP A 54 13.83 -1.50 14.47
CA TRP A 54 14.37 -0.14 14.50
C TRP A 54 13.22 0.85 14.44
N HIS A 55 13.26 1.86 15.31
CA HIS A 55 12.53 3.10 15.09
C HIS A 55 13.37 3.96 14.14
N SER A 56 12.80 4.36 13.01
CA SER A 56 13.34 5.47 12.27
C SER A 56 13.03 6.74 13.07
N SER A 57 13.99 7.19 13.91
CA SER A 57 13.94 8.55 14.43
C SER A 57 13.75 9.49 13.22
N PRO A 58 12.78 10.41 13.23
CA PRO A 58 12.40 11.23 12.09
C PRO A 58 13.46 12.32 11.82
N LEU A 59 14.66 11.88 11.48
CA LEU A 59 15.77 12.71 11.00
C LEU A 59 16.01 12.42 9.52
N SER A 60 14.92 12.51 8.77
CA SER A 60 14.87 13.48 7.69
C SER A 60 13.54 14.17 7.84
N VAL A 61 13.56 15.37 8.42
CA VAL A 61 12.45 16.31 8.37
C VAL A 61 12.28 16.70 6.90
N VAL A 62 11.69 15.79 6.10
CA VAL A 62 10.84 16.24 5.03
C VAL A 62 9.68 16.84 5.78
N ARG A 63 9.71 18.16 5.96
CA ARG A 63 8.48 18.92 6.14
C ARG A 63 7.58 18.46 5.00
N THR A 64 6.68 17.53 5.27
CA THR A 64 5.44 17.39 4.52
C THR A 64 4.60 18.61 4.88
N GLU A 65 5.08 19.77 4.45
CA GLU A 65 4.19 20.84 4.05
C GLU A 65 3.18 20.18 3.09
N PRO A 66 1.87 20.38 3.27
CA PRO A 66 0.86 19.94 2.31
C PRO A 66 1.24 20.31 0.87
N ASP A 67 2.02 21.39 0.71
CA ASP A 67 2.51 21.94 -0.55
C ASP A 67 3.50 21.04 -1.32
N ARG A 68 4.09 20.02 -0.69
CA ARG A 68 5.01 19.06 -1.35
C ARG A 68 4.43 17.68 -1.60
N THR A 69 3.32 17.32 -0.94
CA THR A 69 2.67 16.03 -1.18
C THR A 69 1.80 16.14 -2.43
N ARG A 70 2.03 15.26 -3.40
CA ARG A 70 1.25 15.21 -4.65
C ARG A 70 0.67 13.82 -4.87
N VAL A 71 -0.50 13.80 -5.47
CA VAL A 71 -1.09 12.57 -6.01
C VAL A 71 -0.72 12.50 -7.49
N ASN A 72 -0.23 11.35 -7.91
CA ASN A 72 0.06 11.06 -9.31
C ASN A 72 -0.79 9.89 -9.74
N ILE A 73 -1.57 10.06 -10.80
CA ILE A 73 -2.31 8.96 -11.42
C ILE A 73 -1.52 8.46 -12.61
N VAL A 74 -1.26 7.15 -12.66
CA VAL A 74 -0.56 6.52 -13.77
C VAL A 74 -1.43 5.42 -14.36
N TRP A 75 -1.88 5.60 -15.60
CA TRP A 75 -2.59 4.55 -16.31
C TRP A 75 -1.67 3.36 -16.59
N ARG A 76 -2.23 2.15 -16.52
CA ARG A 76 -1.55 0.88 -16.83
C ARG A 76 -2.01 0.27 -18.13
N THR A 77 -3.11 0.77 -18.69
CA THR A 77 -3.60 0.38 -20.01
C THR A 77 -2.89 1.21 -21.07
N GLU A 78 -2.29 0.55 -22.07
CA GLU A 78 -1.58 1.20 -23.17
C GLU A 78 -2.54 1.93 -24.13
N ARG A 79 -3.73 1.36 -24.36
CA ARG A 79 -4.74 1.88 -25.29
C ARG A 79 -6.12 1.89 -24.65
N MET A 80 -6.77 3.05 -24.67
CA MET A 80 -8.12 3.18 -24.16
C MET A 80 -9.10 2.90 -25.30
N GLU A 81 -9.62 1.67 -25.35
CA GLU A 81 -10.50 1.21 -26.43
C GLU A 81 -11.92 0.94 -25.92
N TYR A 82 -12.92 1.14 -26.78
CA TYR A 82 -14.31 0.87 -26.45
C TYR A 82 -14.52 -0.61 -26.08
N ASN A 83 -15.31 -0.86 -25.03
CA ASN A 83 -15.59 -2.17 -24.43
C ASN A 83 -14.39 -2.94 -23.87
N GLN A 84 -13.19 -2.32 -23.82
CA GLN A 84 -12.00 -2.93 -23.21
C GLN A 84 -11.82 -2.48 -21.75
N PRO A 85 -11.09 -3.26 -20.92
CA PRO A 85 -10.81 -2.88 -19.55
C PRO A 85 -9.77 -1.76 -19.46
N PHE A 86 -9.96 -0.87 -18.49
CA PHE A 86 -9.03 0.21 -18.18
C PHE A 86 -8.53 0.13 -16.74
N TYR A 87 -7.22 0.34 -16.55
CA TYR A 87 -6.56 0.30 -15.25
C TYR A 87 -5.70 1.55 -15.04
N ALA A 88 -5.73 2.10 -13.82
CA ALA A 88 -4.82 3.14 -13.39
C ALA A 88 -4.45 2.98 -11.91
N ASP A 89 -3.25 3.36 -11.54
CA ASP A 89 -2.79 3.38 -10.14
C ASP A 89 -2.70 4.82 -9.65
N CYS A 90 -3.04 5.05 -8.38
CA CYS A 90 -2.96 6.34 -7.72
C CYS A 90 -1.89 6.33 -6.63
N ASN A 91 -0.84 7.12 -6.83
CA ASN A 91 0.32 7.11 -5.97
C ASN A 91 0.48 8.45 -5.25
N VAL A 92 0.77 8.40 -3.96
CA VAL A 92 1.16 9.59 -3.19
C VAL A 92 2.68 9.74 -3.21
N SER A 93 3.18 10.93 -3.52
CA SER A 93 4.60 11.24 -3.58
C SER A 93 4.91 12.54 -2.81
N PRO A 94 5.87 12.52 -1.85
CA PRO A 94 6.57 11.34 -1.35
C PRO A 94 5.62 10.36 -0.64
N PRO A 95 5.98 9.05 -0.56
CA PRO A 95 5.16 8.07 0.15
C PRO A 95 4.93 8.47 1.61
N PRO A 96 3.66 8.51 2.08
CA PRO A 96 3.37 8.83 3.47
C PRO A 96 3.90 7.77 4.44
N PRO A 97 4.27 8.17 5.68
CA PRO A 97 4.71 7.22 6.71
C PRO A 97 3.56 6.42 7.34
N THR A 98 2.31 6.81 7.08
CA THR A 98 1.10 6.11 7.55
C THR A 98 0.35 5.46 6.39
N PRO A 99 -0.47 4.43 6.64
CA PRO A 99 -1.36 3.87 5.62
C PRO A 99 -2.24 4.93 4.95
N VAL A 100 -2.38 4.82 3.64
CA VAL A 100 -3.19 5.72 2.83
C VAL A 100 -4.53 5.07 2.50
N GLN A 101 -5.61 5.81 2.73
CA GLN A 101 -6.96 5.45 2.31
C GLN A 101 -7.24 6.11 0.95
N TYR A 102 -7.45 5.28 -0.06
CA TYR A 102 -7.75 5.74 -1.42
C TYR A 102 -9.23 5.55 -1.74
N THR A 103 -9.83 6.58 -2.33
CA THR A 103 -11.18 6.51 -2.90
C THR A 103 -11.17 7.16 -4.28
N TRP A 104 -11.70 6.44 -5.26
CA TRP A 104 -11.90 6.92 -6.62
C TRP A 104 -13.31 7.47 -6.76
N TYR A 105 -13.44 8.64 -7.39
CA TYR A 105 -14.70 9.29 -7.67
C TYR A 105 -14.88 9.49 -9.17
N ILE A 106 -16.11 9.35 -9.67
CA ILE A 106 -16.51 9.80 -11.00
C ILE A 106 -17.79 10.63 -10.88
N ARG A 107 -17.81 11.81 -11.49
CA ARG A 107 -18.97 12.73 -11.43
C ARG A 107 -19.45 12.99 -9.99
N GLY A 108 -18.49 13.14 -9.06
CA GLY A 108 -18.76 13.40 -7.64
C GLY A 108 -19.29 12.21 -6.83
N ARG A 109 -19.38 11.01 -7.41
CA ARG A 109 -19.83 9.80 -6.72
C ARG A 109 -18.68 8.84 -6.52
N ALA A 110 -18.62 8.19 -5.36
CA ALA A 110 -17.63 7.16 -5.08
C ALA A 110 -17.82 5.99 -6.07
N TYR A 111 -16.74 5.63 -6.74
CA TYR A 111 -16.69 4.57 -7.74
C TYR A 111 -16.08 3.29 -7.14
N SER A 112 -14.89 3.40 -6.54
CA SER A 112 -14.18 2.28 -5.94
C SER A 112 -13.25 2.75 -4.83
N ASN A 113 -12.84 1.83 -3.96
CA ASN A 113 -11.81 2.06 -2.95
C ASN A 113 -10.53 1.33 -3.33
N GLY A 114 -9.40 1.82 -2.82
CA GLY A 114 -8.08 1.24 -3.06
C GLY A 114 -7.24 2.01 -4.08
N GLU A 115 -5.94 1.71 -4.08
CA GLU A 115 -4.92 2.40 -4.88
C GLU A 115 -5.18 2.30 -6.39
N ARG A 116 -5.69 1.15 -6.83
CA ARG A 116 -5.94 0.84 -8.25
C ARG A 116 -7.39 1.11 -8.64
N LEU A 117 -7.57 1.89 -9.69
CA LEU A 117 -8.81 1.99 -10.45
C LEU A 117 -8.90 0.80 -11.42
N MET A 118 -10.06 0.14 -11.44
CA MET A 118 -10.41 -0.88 -12.41
C MET A 118 -11.77 -0.54 -13.03
N ILE A 119 -11.78 -0.28 -14.33
CA ILE A 119 -12.99 -0.15 -15.13
C ILE A 119 -13.07 -1.41 -15.99
N PRO A 120 -13.99 -2.36 -15.71
CA PRO A 120 -14.05 -3.63 -16.44
C PRO A 120 -14.37 -3.47 -17.93
N LYS A 121 -15.18 -2.47 -18.28
CA LYS A 121 -15.56 -2.13 -19.66
C LYS A 121 -15.65 -0.63 -19.81
N LEU A 122 -14.84 -0.08 -20.69
CA LEU A 122 -14.84 1.34 -21.02
C LEU A 122 -15.94 1.65 -22.06
N THR A 123 -16.92 2.45 -21.66
CA THR A 123 -18.11 2.81 -22.45
C THR A 123 -18.44 4.28 -22.28
N GLU A 124 -19.46 4.79 -22.97
CA GLU A 124 -19.99 6.15 -22.78
C GLU A 124 -20.36 6.45 -21.32
N HIS A 125 -20.83 5.44 -20.59
CA HIS A 125 -21.27 5.61 -19.21
C HIS A 125 -20.12 5.58 -18.21
N THR A 126 -19.03 4.85 -18.52
CA THR A 126 -17.86 4.73 -17.65
C THR A 126 -16.73 5.68 -18.02
N ALA A 127 -16.72 6.25 -19.23
CA ALA A 127 -15.79 7.31 -19.61
C ALA A 127 -16.12 8.61 -18.84
N GLY A 128 -15.07 9.36 -18.49
CA GLY A 128 -15.21 10.62 -17.76
C GLY A 128 -13.99 10.97 -16.94
N ASN A 129 -14.12 12.05 -16.17
CA ASN A 129 -13.08 12.51 -15.27
C ASN A 129 -13.15 11.74 -13.94
N TYR A 130 -12.12 10.93 -13.68
CA TYR A 130 -11.95 10.18 -12.45
C TYR A 130 -11.03 10.93 -11.49
N THR A 131 -11.46 11.16 -10.27
CA THR A 131 -10.65 11.78 -9.23
C THR A 131 -10.20 10.72 -8.24
N CYS A 132 -8.89 10.53 -8.07
CA CYS A 132 -8.36 9.79 -6.95
C CYS A 132 -8.19 10.73 -5.76
N GLN A 133 -8.81 10.39 -4.64
CA GLN A 133 -8.60 11.03 -3.36
C GLN A 133 -7.78 10.10 -2.46
N ALA A 134 -6.72 10.65 -1.87
CA ALA A 134 -5.86 9.96 -0.91
C ALA A 134 -5.94 10.67 0.45
N LYS A 135 -6.31 9.93 1.49
CA LYS A 135 -6.36 10.40 2.88
C LYS A 135 -5.38 9.64 3.74
N PHE A 136 -4.61 10.36 4.54
CA PHE A 136 -3.64 9.77 5.46
C PHE A 136 -3.36 10.74 6.62
N VAL A 137 -2.58 10.31 7.59
CA VAL A 137 -2.23 11.14 8.76
C VAL A 137 -0.76 11.52 8.67
N SER A 138 -0.45 12.80 8.86
CA SER A 138 0.93 13.26 8.90
C SER A 138 1.68 12.69 10.11
N THR A 139 3.00 12.82 10.13
CA THR A 139 3.82 12.52 11.31
C THR A 139 3.43 13.34 12.54
N THR A 140 2.82 14.51 12.34
CA THR A 140 2.33 15.38 13.42
C THR A 140 0.92 15.01 13.89
N GLY A 141 0.32 13.94 13.35
CA GLY A 141 -1.04 13.51 13.70
C GLY A 141 -2.14 14.29 12.99
N SER A 142 -1.81 15.17 12.05
CA SER A 142 -2.78 15.98 11.32
C SER A 142 -3.34 15.20 10.12
N PRO A 143 -4.66 15.20 9.88
CA PRO A 143 -5.22 14.56 8.69
C PRO A 143 -4.81 15.34 7.45
N ILE A 144 -4.31 14.63 6.43
CA ILE A 144 -4.00 15.16 5.10
C ILE A 144 -4.96 14.53 4.11
N GLU A 145 -5.50 15.38 3.24
CA GLU A 145 -6.31 15.00 2.09
C GLU A 145 -5.74 15.66 0.84
N VAL A 146 -5.36 14.84 -0.13
CA VAL A 146 -4.86 15.28 -1.44
C VAL A 146 -5.59 14.49 -2.52
N GLN A 147 -5.75 15.10 -3.68
CA GLN A 147 -6.47 14.46 -4.78
C GLN A 147 -5.88 14.87 -6.12
N GLU A 148 -6.05 14.01 -7.11
CA GLU A 148 -5.78 14.37 -8.51
C GLU A 148 -6.81 13.73 -9.44
N SER A 149 -7.00 14.33 -10.62
CA SER A 149 -7.99 13.88 -11.61
C SER A 149 -7.36 13.40 -12.92
N LEU A 150 -7.95 12.36 -13.51
CA LEU A 150 -7.59 11.76 -14.79
C LEU A 150 -8.83 11.69 -15.71
N LEU A 151 -8.70 12.25 -16.91
CA LEU A 151 -9.71 12.08 -17.96
C LEU A 151 -9.55 10.71 -18.65
N VAL A 152 -10.48 9.80 -18.37
CA VAL A 152 -10.57 8.52 -19.06
C VAL A 152 -11.53 8.67 -20.25
N HIS A 153 -11.02 8.43 -21.44
CA HIS A 153 -11.75 8.47 -22.70
C HIS A 153 -11.42 7.21 -23.51
N TYR A 154 -12.16 6.91 -24.57
CA TYR A 154 -11.83 5.81 -25.48
C TYR A 154 -11.73 6.31 -26.91
N SER A 155 -10.92 5.65 -27.73
CA SER A 155 -11.02 5.74 -29.18
C SER A 155 -12.11 4.78 -29.67
N GLN A 156 -12.97 5.26 -30.58
CA GLN A 156 -13.78 4.36 -31.38
C GLN A 156 -12.90 3.82 -32.52
N PRO A 157 -12.87 2.50 -32.76
CA PRO A 157 -12.34 2.01 -34.02
C PRO A 157 -13.15 2.65 -35.14
N VAL A 158 -12.47 3.31 -36.09
CA VAL A 158 -13.11 3.84 -37.29
C VAL A 158 -13.82 2.65 -37.95
N SER A 159 -15.15 2.69 -38.00
CA SER A 159 -15.94 1.69 -38.72
C SER A 159 -15.45 1.70 -40.17
N ALA A 160 -14.96 0.55 -40.63
CA ALA A 160 -14.66 0.32 -42.04
C ALA A 160 -15.97 -0.02 -42.77
N ASP A 161 -16.98 0.86 -42.72
CA ASP A 161 -18.21 0.74 -43.50
C ASP A 161 -18.31 1.88 -44.51
N ILE A 162 -17.32 2.05 -45.39
CA ILE A 162 -17.52 2.76 -46.67
C ILE A 162 -16.64 2.14 -47.76
N GLN A 163 -17.21 1.16 -48.49
CA GLN A 163 -17.12 0.89 -49.93
C GLN A 163 -17.69 -0.52 -50.14
N SER A 164 -18.75 -0.77 -50.89
CA SER A 164 -19.07 -0.22 -52.21
C SER A 164 -20.57 -0.33 -52.50
N GLY A 165 -21.20 0.79 -52.85
CA GLY A 165 -22.27 0.81 -53.84
C GLY A 165 -21.69 0.84 -55.25
#